data_AF-A0A3B9J9Q1-F1
#
_entry.id   AF-A0A3B9J9Q1-F1
#
_cell.length_a   1.000
_cell.length_b   1.000
_cell.length_c   1.000
_cell.angle_alpha   90.00
_cell.angle_beta   90.00
_cell.angle_gamma   90.00
#
_symmetry.space_group_name_H-M   'P 1'
#
loop_
_entity.id
_entity.type
_entity.pdbx_description
1 polymer ?
#
loop_
_entity_poly.entity_id
_entity_poly.type
_entity_poly.pdbx_seq_one_letter_code
_entity_poly.pdbx_strand_id
1 'polypeptide(L)'
;MKRQFSIMLVMLALLVSSCGPAAPAATVAPAAPTAPVATPTTTPNALSVDPAIALGPISPYLYGTNYGPMHAVTLEMMPLVEQAGFSVLRFPGGAWTDGVDIKNFQIDQFMAFCEQVGAIPTISVRLLDGKPEIAAELVRYTNITKKYGVVYLSIGN
;
A
#
# COMPACT_ATOMS: atom_id res chain seq x y z
N MET A 1 7.24 49.00 14.23
CA MET A 1 6.24 48.53 13.23
C MET A 1 6.80 48.47 11.80
N LYS A 2 7.36 49.55 11.22
CA LYS A 2 7.87 49.53 9.81
C LYS A 2 8.96 48.48 9.53
N ARG A 3 9.90 48.28 10.46
CA ARG A 3 11.03 47.34 10.31
C ARG A 3 10.61 45.85 10.42
N GLN A 4 9.58 45.54 11.20
CA GLN A 4 9.02 44.17 11.28
C GLN A 4 8.15 43.84 10.07
N PHE A 5 7.43 44.83 9.52
CA PHE A 5 6.65 44.66 8.29
C PHE A 5 7.55 44.37 7.08
N SER A 6 8.71 45.03 6.98
CA SER A 6 9.69 44.76 5.92
C SER A 6 10.33 43.37 6.03
N ILE A 7 10.59 42.86 7.24
CA ILE A 7 11.15 41.52 7.43
C ILE A 7 10.13 40.44 7.05
N MET A 8 8.85 40.64 7.40
CA MET A 8 7.77 39.73 7.04
C MET A 8 7.49 39.69 5.53
N LEU A 9 7.63 40.82 4.84
CA LEU A 9 7.45 40.91 3.38
C LEU A 9 8.61 40.22 2.61
N VAL A 10 9.84 40.29 3.12
CA VAL A 10 11.02 39.61 2.53
C VAL A 10 10.94 38.08 2.75
N MET A 11 10.50 37.63 3.93
CA MET A 11 10.25 36.21 4.19
C MET A 11 9.15 35.65 3.27
N LEU A 12 8.07 36.39 3.06
CA LEU A 12 6.97 35.97 2.18
C LEU A 12 7.42 35.92 0.70
N ALA A 13 8.27 36.84 0.26
CA ALA A 13 8.82 36.82 -1.09
C ALA A 13 9.78 35.63 -1.34
N LEU A 14 10.52 35.19 -0.32
CA LEU A 14 11.40 34.01 -0.40
C LEU A 14 10.62 32.69 -0.44
N LEU A 15 9.46 32.62 0.22
CA LEU A 15 8.59 31.43 0.24
C LEU A 15 7.81 31.20 -1.07
N VAL A 16 7.52 32.26 -1.84
CA VAL A 16 6.75 32.15 -3.10
C VAL A 16 7.66 31.76 -4.29
N SER A 17 8.98 31.90 -4.16
CA SER A 17 9.93 31.67 -5.25
C SER A 17 10.44 30.22 -5.39
N SER A 18 9.97 29.28 -4.56
CA SER A 18 10.40 27.87 -4.61
C SER A 18 9.52 26.95 -5.46
N CYS A 19 8.43 27.45 -6.06
CA CYS A 19 7.62 26.70 -7.01
C CYS A 19 8.17 26.84 -8.44
N GLY A 20 9.30 26.18 -8.70
CA GLY A 20 9.71 25.87 -10.07
C GLY A 20 8.90 24.70 -10.62
N PRO A 21 8.63 24.64 -11.95
CA PRO A 21 8.02 23.47 -12.56
C PRO A 21 8.88 22.23 -12.30
N ALA A 22 8.25 21.15 -11.83
CA ALA A 22 8.92 19.87 -11.66
C ALA A 22 9.58 19.45 -12.98
N ALA A 23 10.87 19.15 -12.93
CA ALA A 23 11.57 18.61 -14.09
C ALA A 23 10.83 17.33 -14.55
N PRO A 24 10.59 17.16 -15.86
CA PRO A 24 9.97 15.94 -16.37
C PRO A 24 10.80 14.74 -15.92
N ALA A 25 10.14 13.79 -15.26
CA ALA A 25 10.75 12.54 -14.85
C ALA A 25 11.41 11.91 -16.07
N ALA A 26 12.71 11.63 -15.98
CA ALA A 26 13.43 10.94 -17.03
C ALA A 26 12.70 9.62 -17.31
N THR A 27 12.22 9.45 -18.54
CA THR A 27 11.68 8.20 -19.03
C THR A 27 12.81 7.17 -18.98
N VAL A 28 12.78 6.30 -17.97
CA VAL A 28 13.69 5.17 -17.87
C VAL A 28 13.37 4.26 -19.05
N ALA A 29 14.30 4.13 -19.99
CA ALA A 29 14.18 3.20 -21.09
C ALA A 29 13.96 1.78 -20.53
N PRO A 30 13.07 0.96 -21.11
CA PRO A 30 12.92 -0.43 -20.70
C PRO A 30 14.28 -1.13 -20.75
N ALA A 31 14.69 -1.72 -19.64
CA ALA A 31 15.91 -2.52 -19.60
C ALA A 31 15.79 -3.66 -20.62
N ALA A 32 16.82 -3.81 -21.46
CA ALA A 32 16.90 -4.93 -22.39
C ALA A 32 16.77 -6.26 -21.62
N PRO A 33 16.09 -7.29 -22.16
CA PRO A 33 16.01 -8.59 -21.51
C PRO A 33 17.43 -9.15 -21.36
N THR A 34 17.87 -9.30 -20.11
CA THR A 34 19.14 -9.96 -19.79
C THR A 34 19.05 -11.41 -20.26
N ALA A 35 20.12 -11.90 -20.91
CA ALA A 35 20.21 -13.31 -21.28
C ALA A 35 20.01 -14.20 -20.04
N PRO A 36 19.41 -15.41 -20.16
CA PRO A 36 19.23 -16.31 -19.04
C PRO A 36 20.58 -16.58 -18.39
N VAL A 37 20.71 -16.27 -17.10
CA VAL A 37 21.91 -16.62 -16.35
C VAL A 37 21.97 -18.14 -16.26
N ALA A 38 23.12 -18.73 -16.58
CA ALA A 38 23.32 -20.16 -16.47
C ALA A 38 23.10 -20.60 -15.01
N THR A 39 22.13 -21.48 -14.80
CA THR A 39 21.87 -22.05 -13.46
C THR A 39 23.08 -22.89 -13.05
N PRO A 40 23.69 -22.65 -11.88
CA PRO A 40 24.81 -23.46 -11.42
C PRO A 40 24.38 -24.93 -11.28
N THR A 41 25.27 -25.85 -11.68
CA THR A 41 25.03 -27.29 -11.52
C THR A 41 24.94 -27.63 -10.03
N THR A 42 23.82 -28.23 -9.62
CA THR A 42 23.59 -28.59 -8.21
C THR A 42 24.46 -29.79 -7.82
N THR A 43 25.19 -29.65 -6.71
CA THR A 43 25.84 -30.79 -6.05
C THR A 43 24.86 -31.34 -5.01
N PRO A 44 24.71 -32.67 -4.85
CA PRO A 44 23.84 -33.23 -3.82
C PRO A 44 24.15 -32.64 -2.44
N ASN A 45 23.11 -32.28 -1.69
CA ASN A 45 23.20 -31.66 -0.36
C ASN A 45 23.97 -30.33 -0.29
N ALA A 46 24.12 -29.61 -1.41
CA ALA A 46 24.72 -28.28 -1.43
C ALA A 46 23.73 -27.21 -1.90
N LEU A 47 23.70 -26.06 -1.21
CA LEU A 47 23.04 -24.84 -1.64
C LEU A 47 24.12 -23.86 -2.13
N SER A 48 24.06 -23.48 -3.41
CA SER A 48 24.95 -22.47 -3.99
C SER A 48 24.20 -21.16 -4.19
N VAL A 49 24.81 -20.06 -3.74
CA VAL A 49 24.32 -18.69 -3.97
C VAL A 49 25.36 -17.96 -4.81
N ASP A 50 24.96 -17.50 -5.99
CA ASP A 50 25.81 -16.65 -6.83
C ASP A 50 25.43 -15.18 -6.61
N PRO A 51 26.27 -14.38 -5.90
CA PRO A 51 25.98 -12.98 -5.61
C PRO A 51 26.06 -12.08 -6.86
N ALA A 52 26.59 -12.57 -7.99
CA ALA A 52 26.57 -11.84 -9.25
C ALA A 52 25.18 -11.83 -9.90
N ILE A 53 24.26 -12.70 -9.45
CA ILE A 53 22.88 -12.78 -9.95
C ILE A 53 21.98 -11.85 -9.12
N ALA A 54 21.64 -10.69 -9.67
CA ALA A 54 20.66 -9.80 -9.08
C ALA A 54 19.25 -10.09 -9.60
N LEU A 55 18.34 -10.54 -8.72
CA LEU A 55 16.92 -10.79 -9.06
C LEU A 55 16.00 -9.59 -8.79
N GLY A 56 16.57 -8.45 -8.40
CA GLY A 56 15.85 -7.24 -8.03
C GLY A 56 15.63 -7.09 -6.53
N PRO A 57 15.12 -5.93 -6.09
CA PRO A 57 14.85 -5.67 -4.67
C PRO A 57 13.66 -6.49 -4.18
N ILE A 58 13.72 -6.94 -2.93
CA ILE A 58 12.57 -7.53 -2.25
C ILE A 58 11.61 -6.39 -1.91
N SER A 59 10.42 -6.40 -2.51
CA SER A 59 9.38 -5.43 -2.17
C SER A 59 8.97 -5.60 -0.69
N PRO A 60 8.86 -4.50 0.09
CA PRO A 60 8.36 -4.61 1.46
C PRO A 60 6.95 -5.21 1.49
N TYR A 61 6.15 -5.01 0.43
CA TYR A 61 4.77 -5.51 0.31
C TYR A 61 4.67 -7.03 0.15
N LEU A 62 5.81 -7.73 0.00
CA LEU A 62 5.84 -9.20 0.00
C LEU A 62 5.37 -9.78 1.35
N TYR A 63 5.62 -9.06 2.45
CA TYR A 63 5.29 -9.47 3.81
C TYR A 63 3.87 -9.07 4.24
N GLY A 64 2.91 -9.20 3.33
CA GLY A 64 1.49 -8.90 3.58
C GLY A 64 0.69 -10.11 4.06
N THR A 65 -0.51 -9.86 4.57
CA THR A 65 -1.49 -10.92 4.92
C THR A 65 -2.94 -10.51 4.60
N ASN A 66 -3.85 -11.49 4.61
CA ASN A 66 -5.29 -11.23 4.54
C ASN A 66 -5.84 -10.99 5.96
N TYR A 67 -6.74 -10.02 6.09
CA TYR A 67 -7.44 -9.69 7.33
C TYR A 67 -8.93 -9.50 7.05
N GLY A 68 -9.78 -9.95 7.97
CA GLY A 68 -11.21 -9.75 7.83
C GLY A 68 -12.04 -10.59 8.80
N PRO A 69 -13.36 -10.69 8.57
CA PRO A 69 -14.29 -11.30 9.51
C PRO A 69 -13.97 -12.73 9.93
N MET A 70 -13.31 -13.50 9.05
CA MET A 70 -12.89 -14.89 9.34
C MET A 70 -11.58 -14.97 10.13
N HIS A 71 -10.86 -13.86 10.31
CA HIS A 71 -9.52 -13.79 10.87
C HIS A 71 -9.39 -12.61 11.85
N ALA A 72 -10.45 -12.34 12.63
CA ALA A 72 -10.42 -11.28 13.62
C ALA A 72 -9.30 -11.51 14.65
N VAL A 73 -8.52 -10.46 14.92
CA VAL A 73 -7.41 -10.50 15.88
C VAL A 73 -7.95 -10.17 17.26
N THR A 74 -7.71 -11.06 18.24
CA THR A 74 -8.05 -10.79 19.63
C THR A 74 -7.02 -9.85 20.27
N LEU A 75 -7.41 -9.13 21.32
CA LEU A 75 -6.49 -8.23 22.02
C LEU A 75 -5.23 -8.93 22.55
N GLU A 76 -5.35 -10.20 22.96
CA GLU A 76 -4.24 -11.02 23.42
C GLU A 76 -3.21 -11.32 22.32
N MET A 77 -3.65 -11.37 21.06
CA MET A 77 -2.78 -11.64 19.90
C MET A 77 -2.10 -10.38 19.36
N MET A 78 -2.50 -9.19 19.81
CA MET A 78 -1.94 -7.92 19.31
C MET A 78 -0.41 -7.83 19.42
N PRO A 79 0.24 -8.24 20.52
CA PRO A 79 1.70 -8.22 20.60
C PRO A 79 2.38 -9.08 19.52
N LEU A 80 1.75 -10.20 19.14
CA LEU A 80 2.26 -11.07 18.07
C LEU A 80 2.06 -10.46 16.69
N VAL A 81 0.94 -9.76 16.47
CA VAL A 81 0.68 -9.06 15.19
C VAL A 81 1.64 -7.90 15.00
N GLU A 82 1.89 -7.11 16.05
CA GLU A 82 2.86 -6.02 16.04
C GLU A 82 4.29 -6.56 15.83
N GLN A 83 4.64 -7.68 16.47
CA GLN A 83 5.93 -8.35 16.27
C GLN A 83 6.09 -8.95 14.86
N ALA A 84 5.01 -9.44 14.25
CA ALA A 84 5.05 -10.05 12.92
C ALA A 84 5.40 -9.03 11.82
N GLY A 85 5.15 -7.74 12.04
CA GLY A 85 5.60 -6.67 11.14
C GLY A 85 5.00 -6.74 9.74
N PHE A 86 3.71 -7.09 9.64
CA PHE A 86 3.02 -7.13 8.35
C PHE A 86 3.04 -5.76 7.68
N SER A 87 3.47 -5.72 6.42
CA SER A 87 3.58 -4.48 5.67
C SER A 87 2.31 -4.09 4.92
N VAL A 88 1.45 -5.07 4.63
CA VAL A 88 0.19 -4.91 3.88
C VAL A 88 -0.89 -5.77 4.50
N LEU A 89 -2.10 -5.21 4.62
CA LEU A 89 -3.29 -5.97 4.99
C LEU A 89 -4.33 -5.93 3.87
N ARG A 90 -4.79 -7.10 3.40
CA ARG A 90 -5.91 -7.22 2.46
C ARG A 90 -7.22 -7.45 3.19
N PHE A 91 -8.19 -6.58 2.99
CA PHE A 91 -9.53 -6.67 3.58
C PHE A 91 -10.63 -6.70 2.52
N PRO A 92 -11.73 -7.46 2.70
CA PRO A 92 -12.06 -8.35 3.83
C PRO A 92 -11.51 -9.79 3.65
N GLY A 93 -10.88 -10.06 2.52
CA GLY A 93 -10.20 -11.33 2.22
C GLY A 93 -11.15 -12.48 1.88
N GLY A 94 -10.71 -13.32 0.93
CA GLY A 94 -11.41 -14.56 0.58
C GLY A 94 -12.83 -14.37 0.03
N ALA A 95 -13.59 -15.47 0.04
CA ALA A 95 -14.94 -15.53 -0.52
C ALA A 95 -15.94 -14.60 0.16
N TRP A 96 -15.66 -14.12 1.39
CA TRP A 96 -16.52 -13.17 2.08
C TRP A 96 -16.68 -11.86 1.29
N THR A 97 -15.62 -11.44 0.58
CA THR A 97 -15.62 -10.27 -0.32
C THR A 97 -16.78 -10.30 -1.31
N ASP A 98 -17.07 -11.48 -1.86
CA ASP A 98 -18.08 -11.66 -2.91
C ASP A 98 -19.48 -12.00 -2.37
N GLY A 99 -19.59 -12.25 -1.06
CA GLY A 99 -20.86 -12.54 -0.42
C GLY A 99 -21.65 -11.29 -0.02
N VAL A 100 -20.97 -10.19 0.32
CA VAL A 100 -21.63 -9.02 0.94
C VAL A 100 -20.95 -7.69 0.60
N ASP A 101 -21.74 -6.62 0.57
CA ASP A 101 -21.22 -5.26 0.45
C ASP A 101 -20.67 -4.77 1.80
N ILE A 102 -19.38 -4.42 1.81
CA ILE A 102 -18.66 -3.85 2.95
C ILE A 102 -19.36 -2.57 3.42
N LYS A 103 -19.46 -2.41 4.74
CA LYS A 103 -20.05 -1.23 5.36
C LYS A 103 -18.97 -0.21 5.72
N ASN A 104 -19.34 1.07 5.70
CA ASN A 104 -18.46 2.19 6.02
C ASN A 104 -17.72 2.04 7.36
N PHE A 105 -18.40 1.57 8.41
CA PHE A 105 -17.76 1.36 9.71
C PHE A 105 -16.67 0.28 9.68
N GLN A 106 -16.78 -0.71 8.80
CA GLN A 106 -15.77 -1.77 8.65
C GLN A 106 -14.53 -1.23 7.97
N ILE A 107 -14.69 -0.29 7.02
CA ILE A 107 -13.58 0.44 6.41
C ILE A 107 -12.88 1.27 7.49
N ASP A 108 -13.63 2.03 8.30
CA ASP A 108 -13.07 2.85 9.36
C ASP A 108 -12.30 2.01 10.41
N GLN A 109 -12.85 0.86 10.83
CA GLN A 109 -12.18 -0.07 11.73
C GLN A 109 -10.93 -0.68 11.12
N PHE A 110 -11.00 -1.07 9.84
CA PHE A 110 -9.87 -1.64 9.13
C PHE A 110 -8.72 -0.62 8.99
N MET A 111 -9.04 0.63 8.66
CA MET A 111 -8.05 1.70 8.53
C MET A 111 -7.37 2.01 9.87
N ALA A 112 -8.13 2.07 10.97
CA ALA A 112 -7.56 2.23 12.30
C ALA A 112 -6.62 1.07 12.67
N PHE A 113 -6.99 -0.16 12.29
CA PHE A 113 -6.13 -1.33 12.53
C PHE A 113 -4.84 -1.28 11.70
N CYS A 114 -4.92 -0.92 10.42
CA CYS A 114 -3.74 -0.69 9.57
C CYS A 114 -2.79 0.36 10.17
N GLU A 115 -3.33 1.48 10.65
CA GLU A 115 -2.55 2.53 11.32
C GLU A 115 -1.87 2.02 12.59
N GLN A 116 -2.59 1.27 13.42
CA GLN A 116 -2.04 0.69 14.66
C GLN A 116 -0.85 -0.23 14.40
N VAL A 117 -0.92 -1.08 13.36
CA VAL A 117 0.14 -2.06 13.08
C VAL A 117 1.18 -1.57 12.06
N GLY A 118 1.03 -0.34 11.55
CA GLY A 118 1.95 0.25 10.57
C GLY A 118 1.90 -0.40 9.18
N ALA A 119 0.78 -1.03 8.82
CA ALA A 119 0.59 -1.68 7.52
C ALA A 119 -0.19 -0.78 6.56
N ILE A 120 0.08 -0.89 5.26
CA ILE A 120 -0.77 -0.23 4.26
C ILE A 120 -2.03 -1.07 3.97
N PRO A 121 -3.17 -0.41 3.69
CA PRO A 121 -4.41 -1.09 3.33
C PRO A 121 -4.45 -1.51 1.86
N THR A 122 -5.03 -2.67 1.57
CA THR A 122 -5.63 -2.99 0.27
C THR A 122 -7.06 -3.47 0.48
N ILE A 123 -8.01 -2.90 -0.28
CA ILE A 123 -9.44 -3.17 -0.11
C ILE A 123 -10.00 -3.85 -1.35
N SER A 124 -10.68 -4.97 -1.16
CA SER A 124 -11.37 -5.69 -2.22
C SER A 124 -12.85 -5.30 -2.26
N VAL A 125 -13.36 -4.84 -3.40
CA VAL A 125 -14.78 -4.61 -3.64
C VAL A 125 -15.45 -5.87 -4.18
N ARG A 126 -16.74 -6.03 -3.90
CA ARG A 126 -17.54 -7.17 -4.38
C ARG A 126 -17.66 -7.18 -5.91
N LEU A 127 -17.48 -8.36 -6.52
CA LEU A 127 -17.70 -8.63 -7.94
C LEU A 127 -18.94 -9.50 -8.15
N LEU A 128 -19.01 -10.66 -7.47
CA LEU A 128 -20.08 -11.63 -7.71
C LEU A 128 -21.43 -11.07 -7.24
N ASP A 129 -22.36 -10.91 -8.19
CA ASP A 129 -23.64 -10.22 -8.00
C ASP A 129 -23.52 -8.80 -7.42
N GLY A 130 -22.32 -8.21 -7.52
CA GLY A 130 -22.02 -6.86 -7.10
C GLY A 130 -22.53 -5.82 -8.09
N LYS A 131 -22.73 -4.59 -7.60
CA LYS A 131 -23.10 -3.45 -8.44
C LYS A 131 -21.92 -2.49 -8.57
N PRO A 132 -21.54 -2.07 -9.79
CA PRO A 132 -20.47 -1.10 -9.99
C PRO A 132 -20.64 0.19 -9.19
N GLU A 133 -21.88 0.65 -9.00
CA GLU A 133 -22.19 1.87 -8.24
C GLU A 133 -21.84 1.73 -6.76
N ILE A 134 -21.99 0.52 -6.20
CA ILE A 134 -21.65 0.23 -4.80
C ILE A 134 -20.13 0.16 -4.64
N ALA A 135 -19.42 -0.44 -5.60
CA ALA A 135 -17.96 -0.41 -5.63
C ALA A 135 -17.42 1.03 -5.74
N ALA A 136 -17.98 1.84 -6.64
CA ALA A 136 -17.61 3.24 -6.80
C ALA A 136 -17.88 4.07 -5.54
N GLU A 137 -19.04 3.85 -4.90
CA GLU A 137 -19.38 4.53 -3.64
C GLU A 137 -18.42 4.15 -2.51
N LEU A 138 -17.99 2.88 -2.43
CA LEU A 138 -16.97 2.47 -1.47
C LEU A 138 -15.65 3.21 -1.69
N VAL A 139 -15.19 3.30 -2.94
CA VAL A 139 -13.95 4.03 -3.28
C VAL A 139 -14.09 5.52 -2.96
N ARG A 140 -15.23 6.13 -3.29
CA ARG A 140 -15.54 7.53 -2.98
C ARG A 140 -15.56 7.77 -1.47
N TYR A 141 -16.20 6.90 -0.70
CA TYR A 141 -16.21 6.99 0.76
C TYR A 141 -14.78 6.91 1.31
N THR A 142 -14.03 5.89 0.91
CA THR A 142 -12.67 5.61 1.40
C THR A 142 -11.71 6.77 1.11
N ASN A 143 -11.67 7.24 -0.14
CA ASN A 143 -10.60 8.15 -0.59
C ASN A 143 -11.03 9.61 -0.72
N ILE A 144 -12.31 9.90 -0.98
CA ILE A 144 -12.79 11.28 -1.11
C ILE A 144 -13.39 11.78 0.20
N THR A 145 -14.28 10.98 0.81
CA THR A 145 -14.96 11.37 2.06
C THR A 145 -14.01 11.28 3.25
N LYS A 146 -13.33 10.13 3.41
CA LYS A 146 -12.47 9.86 4.55
C LYS A 146 -11.01 10.21 4.32
N LYS A 147 -10.60 10.38 3.07
CA LYS A 147 -9.22 10.74 2.67
C LYS A 147 -8.17 9.75 3.17
N TYR A 148 -8.52 8.46 3.24
CA TYR A 148 -7.60 7.42 3.71
C TYR A 148 -6.45 7.14 2.74
N GLY A 149 -6.56 7.55 1.48
CA GLY A 149 -5.47 7.42 0.52
C GLY A 149 -5.13 5.98 0.15
N VAL A 150 -6.13 5.09 0.16
CA VAL A 150 -5.97 3.69 -0.25
C VAL A 150 -5.62 3.63 -1.73
N VAL A 151 -4.42 3.13 -2.04
CA VAL A 151 -3.89 3.04 -3.41
C VAL A 151 -4.26 1.70 -4.07
N TYR A 152 -4.26 0.62 -3.28
CA TYR A 152 -4.49 -0.73 -3.78
C TYR A 152 -5.95 -1.14 -3.54
N LEU A 153 -6.64 -1.37 -4.65
CA LEU A 153 -8.03 -1.82 -4.70
C LEU A 153 -8.08 -3.04 -5.60
N SER A 154 -8.82 -4.07 -5.20
CA SER A 154 -9.09 -5.23 -6.06
C SER A 154 -10.59 -5.42 -6.25
N ILE A 155 -10.97 -6.12 -7.31
CA ILE A 155 -12.38 -6.36 -7.67
C ILE A 155 -12.63 -7.87 -7.58
N GLY A 156 -13.48 -8.28 -6.66
CA GLY A 156 -13.80 -9.66 -6.36
C GLY A 156 -12.73 -10.40 -5.57
N ASN A 157 -12.99 -11.70 -5.40
CA ASN A 157 -12.05 -12.69 -4.88
C ASN A 157 -12.12 -14.02 -5.62
#